data_AF-A0A958WT28-F1
#
_entry.id   AF-A0A958WT28-F1
#
_cell.length_a   1.000
_cell.length_b   1.000
_cell.length_c   1.000
_cell.angle_alpha   90.00
_cell.angle_beta   90.00
_cell.angle_gamma   90.00
#
_symmetry.space_group_name_H-M   'P 1'
#
loop_
_entity.id
_entity.type
_entity.pdbx_description
1 polymer ?
#
loop_
_entity_poly.entity_id
_entity_poly.type
_entity_poly.pdbx_seq_one_letter_code
_entity_poly.pdbx_strand_id
1 'polypeptide(L)'
;MKTEPNEFYIGWQPEAPMGISRRVRQFIFAACVAVPLIAILLVLNQNGFATSTFEFGQPSELEGVLAQTPAPFLQVYRGKDVEGKPVFQNILLVAPGKHGIGEMLAASERQLGHSLNGKMVKLSGILIYHDGKTLMEVEEMADLVEEGTANEQPPAPTAMGNGAITGEITDPKCLFGVMKPGYGKPHRSCAARCIAGGIPPVLKTLSTDGQVQYYLLAGENGEAINDEVLPFVGDQVVACGIVRKVGDWLVLFKDGSKDLALVPKGLDAAIPTCGF
;
A
#
# COMPACT_ATOMS: atom_id res chain seq x y z
N MET A 1 -26.60 65.47 -16.22
CA MET A 1 -26.35 64.03 -16.04
C MET A 1 -27.39 63.30 -16.89
N LYS A 2 -27.04 62.86 -18.10
CA LYS A 2 -27.98 62.14 -18.97
C LYS A 2 -28.11 60.72 -18.40
N THR A 3 -29.29 60.36 -17.94
CA THR A 3 -29.64 58.98 -17.61
C THR A 3 -29.72 58.22 -18.93
N GLU A 4 -28.72 57.39 -19.22
CA GLU A 4 -28.80 56.41 -20.30
C GLU A 4 -30.07 55.55 -20.09
N PRO A 5 -30.89 55.31 -21.13
CA PRO A 5 -32.08 54.49 -20.99
C PRO A 5 -31.68 53.10 -20.49
N ASN A 6 -32.37 52.58 -19.47
CA ASN A 6 -32.14 51.22 -18.98
C ASN A 6 -32.36 50.24 -20.14
N GLU A 7 -31.27 49.68 -20.67
CA GLU A 7 -31.34 48.63 -21.69
C GLU A 7 -32.13 47.45 -21.12
N PHE A 8 -33.21 47.06 -21.79
CA PHE A 8 -34.09 45.97 -21.38
C PHE A 8 -34.16 44.94 -22.50
N TYR A 9 -33.88 43.67 -22.17
CA TYR A 9 -33.93 42.58 -23.13
C TYR A 9 -35.37 42.15 -23.41
N ILE A 10 -35.74 42.05 -24.69
CA ILE A 10 -37.07 41.63 -25.14
C ILE A 10 -36.92 40.36 -25.98
N GLY A 11 -37.43 39.24 -25.47
CA GLY A 11 -37.16 37.90 -26.03
C GLY A 11 -37.72 37.59 -27.42
N TRP A 12 -38.61 38.42 -27.98
CA TRP A 12 -39.11 38.26 -29.36
C TRP A 12 -38.36 39.12 -30.39
N GLN A 13 -37.50 40.05 -29.93
CA GLN A 13 -36.68 40.85 -30.85
C GLN A 13 -35.52 40.01 -31.40
N PRO A 14 -35.18 40.17 -32.69
CA PRO A 14 -34.12 39.38 -33.32
C PRO A 14 -32.72 39.70 -32.78
N GLU A 15 -32.52 40.91 -32.24
CA GLU A 15 -31.22 41.37 -31.74
C GLU A 15 -31.34 41.91 -30.32
N ALA A 16 -30.38 41.53 -29.47
CA ALA A 16 -30.28 42.05 -28.11
C ALA A 16 -29.65 43.47 -28.10
N PRO A 17 -30.02 44.33 -27.14
CA PRO A 17 -29.36 45.63 -26.94
C PRO A 17 -27.82 45.50 -26.86
N MET A 18 -27.11 46.51 -27.37
CA MET A 18 -25.65 46.44 -27.55
C MET A 18 -24.88 46.26 -26.24
N GLY A 19 -25.30 46.89 -25.13
CA GLY A 19 -24.63 46.71 -23.83
C GLY A 19 -24.84 45.30 -23.25
N ILE A 20 -26.06 44.75 -23.35
CA ILE A 20 -26.37 43.38 -22.94
C ILE A 20 -25.58 42.36 -23.76
N SER A 21 -25.63 42.44 -25.09
CA SER A 21 -24.92 41.51 -25.99
C SER A 21 -23.40 41.56 -25.79
N ARG A 22 -22.82 42.74 -25.53
CA ARG A 22 -21.40 42.90 -25.23
C ARG A 22 -21.00 42.23 -23.91
N ARG A 23 -21.79 42.41 -22.85
CA ARG A 23 -21.54 41.75 -21.54
C ARG A 23 -21.66 40.23 -21.65
N VAL A 24 -22.69 39.74 -22.36
CA VAL A 24 -22.87 38.30 -22.60
C VAL A 24 -21.68 37.73 -23.39
N ARG A 25 -21.23 38.40 -24.46
CA ARG A 25 -20.07 37.96 -25.24
C ARG A 25 -18.78 37.95 -24.42
N GLN A 26 -18.56 38.94 -23.56
CA GLN A 26 -17.42 38.98 -22.64
C GLN A 26 -17.47 37.82 -21.64
N PHE A 27 -18.66 37.55 -21.07
CA PHE A 27 -18.86 36.42 -20.18
C PHE A 27 -18.59 35.08 -20.88
N ILE A 28 -19.14 34.88 -22.08
CA ILE A 28 -18.90 33.66 -22.88
C ILE A 28 -17.41 33.50 -23.16
N PHE A 29 -16.74 34.56 -23.61
CA PHE A 29 -15.30 34.51 -23.88
C PHE A 29 -14.49 34.19 -22.61
N ALA A 30 -14.81 34.83 -21.49
CA ALA A 30 -14.17 34.55 -20.21
C ALA A 30 -14.41 33.09 -19.77
N ALA A 31 -15.62 32.55 -19.93
CA ALA A 31 -15.93 31.17 -19.62
C ALA A 31 -15.19 30.18 -20.55
N CYS A 32 -15.13 30.46 -21.86
CA CYS A 32 -14.40 29.67 -22.83
C CYS A 32 -12.89 29.63 -22.56
N VAL A 33 -12.32 30.62 -21.87
CA VAL A 33 -10.92 30.65 -21.45
C VAL A 33 -10.74 30.02 -20.06
N ALA A 34 -11.60 30.36 -19.11
CA ALA A 34 -11.51 29.91 -17.73
C ALA A 34 -11.73 28.40 -17.58
N VAL A 35 -12.71 27.82 -18.29
CA VAL A 35 -13.03 26.39 -18.19
C VAL A 35 -11.85 25.51 -18.64
N PRO A 36 -11.24 25.72 -19.82
CA PRO A 36 -10.03 24.98 -20.21
C PRO A 36 -8.85 25.21 -19.26
N LEU A 37 -8.65 26.44 -18.77
CA LEU A 37 -7.59 26.74 -17.81
C LEU A 37 -7.76 25.95 -16.51
N ILE A 38 -8.97 25.90 -15.96
CA ILE A 38 -9.29 25.11 -14.77
C ILE A 38 -9.07 23.62 -15.06
N ALA A 39 -9.52 23.13 -16.22
CA ALA A 39 -9.31 21.73 -16.62
C ALA A 39 -7.81 21.39 -16.72
N ILE A 40 -7.01 22.25 -17.34
CA ILE A 40 -5.55 22.09 -17.43
C ILE A 40 -4.93 22.10 -16.04
N LEU A 41 -5.29 23.05 -15.19
CA LEU A 41 -4.79 23.12 -13.81
C LEU A 41 -5.13 21.87 -13.00
N LEU A 42 -6.33 21.31 -13.17
CA LEU A 42 -6.73 20.05 -12.54
C LEU A 42 -5.88 18.88 -13.06
N VAL A 43 -5.71 18.77 -14.38
CA VAL A 43 -4.90 17.69 -14.99
C VAL A 43 -3.42 17.80 -14.57
N LEU A 44 -2.88 19.00 -14.43
CA LEU A 44 -1.50 19.21 -13.98
C LEU A 44 -1.31 18.97 -12.47
N ASN A 45 -2.36 19.10 -11.66
CA ASN A 45 -2.30 18.88 -10.22
C ASN A 45 -2.86 17.52 -9.77
N GLN A 46 -3.45 16.72 -10.66
CA GLN A 46 -3.88 15.36 -10.31
C GLN A 46 -2.65 14.45 -10.20
N ASN A 47 -2.62 13.60 -9.17
CA ASN A 47 -1.61 12.56 -9.08
C ASN A 47 -1.77 11.56 -10.24
N GLY A 48 -0.65 11.07 -10.79
CA GLY A 48 -0.68 10.02 -11.81
C GLY A 48 -1.30 8.72 -11.27
N PHE A 49 -1.89 7.92 -12.16
CA PHE A 49 -2.35 6.59 -11.81
C PHE A 49 -1.15 5.68 -11.52
N ALA A 50 -1.16 5.01 -10.36
CA ALA A 50 -0.15 4.00 -10.01
C ALA A 50 -0.17 2.83 -11.00
N THR A 51 1.02 2.30 -11.35
CA THR A 51 1.23 1.16 -12.28
C THR A 51 0.87 -0.20 -11.67
N SER A 52 0.03 -0.26 -10.64
CA SER A 52 -0.34 -1.52 -10.02
C SER A 52 -1.26 -2.36 -10.91
N THR A 53 -1.00 -3.66 -10.97
CA THR A 53 -1.81 -4.66 -11.66
C THR A 53 -2.42 -5.62 -10.63
N PHE A 54 -3.73 -5.80 -10.72
CA PHE A 54 -4.49 -6.81 -10.00
C PHE A 54 -5.08 -7.74 -11.05
N GLU A 55 -4.62 -8.98 -11.10
CA GLU A 55 -5.01 -9.95 -12.14
C GLU A 55 -6.40 -10.55 -11.88
N PHE A 56 -7.39 -9.67 -11.72
CA PHE A 56 -8.75 -10.08 -11.37
C PHE A 56 -9.32 -11.06 -12.40
N GLY A 57 -9.70 -12.25 -11.93
CA GLY A 57 -10.29 -13.30 -12.76
C GLY A 57 -9.30 -14.21 -13.50
N GLN A 58 -8.00 -14.13 -13.20
CA GLN A 58 -6.98 -15.09 -13.68
C GLN A 58 -6.27 -15.68 -12.46
N PRO A 59 -6.81 -16.76 -11.85
CA PRO A 59 -6.15 -17.40 -10.73
C PRO A 59 -4.79 -17.95 -11.17
N SER A 60 -3.75 -17.60 -10.41
CA SER A 60 -2.40 -18.12 -10.54
C SER A 60 -2.16 -19.20 -9.50
N GLU A 61 -1.48 -20.27 -9.90
CA GLU A 61 -1.01 -21.29 -8.98
C GLU A 61 0.49 -21.11 -8.74
N LEU A 62 0.91 -21.12 -7.48
CA LEU A 62 2.30 -20.99 -7.08
C LEU A 62 2.67 -22.03 -6.05
N GLU A 63 3.90 -22.51 -6.14
CA GLU A 63 4.50 -23.45 -5.19
C GLU A 63 5.71 -22.78 -4.53
N GLY A 64 5.86 -23.01 -3.23
CA GLY A 64 6.96 -22.42 -2.47
C GLY A 64 6.93 -22.81 -1.00
N VAL A 65 7.95 -22.38 -0.27
CA VAL A 65 8.04 -22.63 1.17
C VAL A 65 7.20 -21.58 1.91
N LEU A 66 6.25 -22.02 2.72
CA LEU A 66 5.45 -21.13 3.54
C LEU A 66 6.26 -20.64 4.75
N ALA A 67 6.37 -19.33 4.93
CA ALA A 67 6.92 -18.72 6.14
C ALA A 67 5.84 -17.90 6.84
N GLN A 68 5.55 -18.18 8.11
CA GLN A 68 4.53 -17.44 8.86
C GLN A 68 5.06 -16.19 9.56
N THR A 69 6.37 -16.15 9.86
CA THR A 69 7.02 -15.05 10.59
C THR A 69 8.15 -14.43 9.75
N PRO A 70 8.37 -13.09 9.85
CA PRO A 70 7.61 -12.10 10.62
C PRO A 70 6.28 -11.67 9.97
N ALA A 71 6.04 -12.13 8.74
CA ALA A 71 4.79 -11.96 8.03
C ALA A 71 4.55 -13.22 7.18
N PRO A 72 3.29 -13.52 6.84
CA PRO A 72 2.94 -14.66 6.00
C PRO A 72 3.47 -14.47 4.57
N PHE A 73 4.50 -15.23 4.21
CA PHE A 73 5.10 -15.24 2.89
C PHE A 73 5.02 -16.63 2.25
N LEU A 74 4.86 -16.66 0.93
CA LEU A 74 5.27 -17.79 0.10
C LEU A 74 6.65 -17.47 -0.49
N GLN A 75 7.65 -18.26 -0.14
CA GLN A 75 9.03 -18.11 -0.62
C GLN A 75 9.22 -18.96 -1.86
N VAL A 76 9.18 -18.31 -3.03
CA VAL A 76 9.24 -18.97 -4.34
C VAL A 76 10.68 -18.95 -4.86
N TYR A 77 11.21 -20.11 -5.22
CA TYR A 77 12.54 -20.22 -5.81
C TYR A 77 12.57 -19.62 -7.23
N ARG A 78 13.57 -18.78 -7.52
CA ARG A 78 13.74 -18.08 -8.80
C ARG A 78 15.05 -18.43 -9.52
N GLY A 79 15.75 -19.47 -9.08
CA GLY A 79 17.03 -19.89 -9.65
C GLY A 79 18.21 -19.39 -8.82
N LYS A 80 19.34 -19.14 -9.50
CA LYS A 80 20.59 -18.72 -8.88
C LYS A 80 21.06 -17.38 -9.43
N ASP A 81 21.72 -16.59 -8.60
CA ASP A 81 22.38 -15.36 -9.03
C ASP A 81 23.69 -15.64 -9.79
N VAL A 82 24.38 -14.58 -10.21
CA VAL A 82 25.67 -14.68 -10.92
C VAL A 82 26.78 -15.33 -10.09
N GLU A 83 26.64 -15.37 -8.77
CA GLU A 83 27.56 -16.02 -7.82
C GLU A 83 27.15 -17.47 -7.51
N GLY A 84 26.06 -17.96 -8.11
CA GLY A 84 25.52 -19.30 -7.90
C GLY A 84 24.71 -19.45 -6.60
N LYS A 85 24.35 -18.36 -5.91
CA LYS A 85 23.53 -18.39 -4.69
C LYS A 85 22.04 -18.48 -5.04
N PRO A 86 21.25 -19.24 -4.28
CA PRO A 86 19.83 -19.37 -4.52
C PRO A 86 19.11 -18.02 -4.33
N VAL A 87 18.24 -17.69 -5.27
CA VAL A 87 17.41 -16.49 -5.23
C VAL A 87 15.96 -16.90 -4.96
N PHE A 88 15.37 -16.30 -3.94
CA PHE A 88 13.97 -16.47 -3.60
C PHE A 88 13.21 -15.14 -3.72
N GLN A 89 11.95 -15.23 -4.11
CA GLN A 89 11.01 -14.12 -4.05
C GLN A 89 10.03 -14.38 -2.91
N ASN A 90 9.83 -13.40 -2.02
CA ASN A 90 8.85 -13.49 -0.95
C ASN A 90 7.54 -12.82 -1.38
N ILE A 91 6.53 -13.64 -1.63
CA ILE A 91 5.18 -13.17 -1.98
C ILE A 91 4.38 -13.04 -0.70
N LEU A 92 3.96 -11.81 -0.37
CA LEU A 92 3.18 -11.55 0.84
C LEU A 92 1.75 -12.07 0.65
N LEU A 93 1.30 -12.89 1.59
CA LEU A 93 0.01 -13.58 1.50
C LEU A 93 -1.07 -12.83 2.27
N VAL A 94 -2.21 -12.62 1.62
CA VAL A 94 -3.42 -12.01 2.21
C VAL A 94 -4.64 -12.86 1.86
N ALA A 95 -5.70 -12.78 2.65
CA ALA A 95 -6.94 -13.50 2.39
C ALA A 95 -7.97 -12.60 1.66
N PRO A 96 -9.04 -13.19 1.10
CA PRO A 96 -10.12 -12.43 0.49
C PRO A 96 -10.79 -11.46 1.47
N GLY A 97 -11.24 -10.33 0.93
CA GLY A 97 -11.85 -9.27 1.74
C GLY A 97 -10.85 -8.50 2.60
N LYS A 98 -11.15 -8.32 3.90
CA LYS A 98 -10.38 -7.49 4.85
C LYS A 98 -9.60 -8.32 5.86
N HIS A 99 -9.16 -9.51 5.47
CA HIS A 99 -8.55 -10.47 6.38
C HIS A 99 -7.11 -10.81 5.99
N GLY A 100 -6.27 -11.05 6.99
CA GLY A 100 -5.00 -11.77 6.79
C GLY A 100 -5.26 -13.27 6.62
N ILE A 101 -4.21 -14.03 6.32
CA ILE A 101 -4.34 -15.48 6.11
C ILE A 101 -4.37 -16.32 7.40
N GLY A 102 -4.28 -15.70 8.58
CA GLY A 102 -4.13 -16.43 9.85
C GLY A 102 -5.22 -17.47 10.12
N GLU A 103 -6.50 -17.12 9.96
CA GLU A 103 -7.60 -18.07 10.13
C GLU A 103 -7.63 -19.16 9.04
N MET A 104 -7.31 -18.80 7.80
CA MET A 104 -7.21 -19.74 6.69
C MET A 104 -6.10 -20.77 6.96
N LEU A 105 -4.92 -20.32 7.38
CA LEU A 105 -3.81 -21.17 7.80
C LEU A 105 -4.20 -22.08 8.96
N ALA A 106 -4.79 -21.51 10.01
CA ALA A 106 -5.17 -22.28 11.19
C ALA A 106 -6.24 -23.34 10.85
N ALA A 107 -7.17 -23.06 9.93
CA ALA A 107 -8.12 -24.05 9.44
C ALA A 107 -7.42 -25.19 8.67
N SER A 108 -6.51 -24.85 7.76
CA SER A 108 -5.72 -25.84 7.00
C SER A 108 -4.84 -26.71 7.90
N GLU A 109 -4.13 -26.11 8.85
CA GLU A 109 -3.27 -26.85 9.80
C GLU A 109 -4.09 -27.78 10.71
N ARG A 110 -5.28 -27.36 11.16
CA ARG A 110 -6.21 -28.23 11.93
C ARG A 110 -6.69 -29.41 11.10
N GLN A 111 -6.97 -29.20 9.81
CA GLN A 111 -7.41 -30.26 8.90
C GLN A 111 -6.29 -31.26 8.60
N LEU A 112 -5.05 -30.77 8.45
CA LEU A 112 -3.88 -31.61 8.13
C LEU A 112 -3.26 -32.28 9.36
N GLY A 113 -3.40 -31.69 10.55
CA GLY A 113 -2.86 -32.22 11.79
C GLY A 113 -1.40 -31.84 12.09
N HIS A 114 -0.80 -30.96 11.28
CA HIS A 114 0.56 -30.44 11.48
C HIS A 114 0.70 -28.99 11.00
N SER A 115 1.77 -28.32 11.42
CA SER A 115 2.06 -26.95 10.97
C SER A 115 2.62 -26.92 9.55
N LEU A 116 2.18 -25.93 8.78
CA LEU A 116 2.64 -25.66 7.42
C LEU A 116 3.85 -24.72 7.39
N ASN A 117 4.26 -24.13 8.52
CA ASN A 117 5.43 -23.27 8.55
C ASN A 117 6.71 -24.03 8.17
N GLY A 118 7.46 -23.49 7.21
CA GLY A 118 8.65 -24.12 6.62
C GLY A 118 8.35 -25.28 5.67
N LYS A 119 7.09 -25.56 5.34
CA LYS A 119 6.70 -26.63 4.42
C LYS A 119 6.50 -26.09 3.00
N MET A 120 6.71 -26.98 2.03
CA MET A 120 6.35 -26.70 0.64
C MET A 120 4.83 -26.77 0.52
N VAL A 121 4.22 -25.71 0.01
CA VAL A 121 2.77 -25.65 -0.20
C VAL A 121 2.47 -25.20 -1.63
N LYS A 122 1.32 -25.60 -2.13
CA LYS A 122 0.74 -25.09 -3.38
C LYS A 122 -0.42 -24.16 -3.03
N LEU A 123 -0.35 -22.91 -3.51
CA LEU A 123 -1.38 -21.91 -3.33
C LEU A 123 -2.03 -21.57 -4.67
N SER A 124 -3.34 -21.35 -4.68
CA SER A 124 -4.06 -20.74 -5.79
C SER A 124 -4.69 -19.42 -5.35
N GLY A 125 -4.76 -18.44 -6.25
CA GLY A 125 -5.30 -17.13 -5.93
C GLY A 125 -4.88 -16.03 -6.89
N ILE A 126 -5.13 -14.79 -6.52
CA ILE A 126 -4.96 -13.63 -7.40
C ILE A 126 -3.69 -12.87 -7.03
N LEU A 127 -2.81 -12.64 -8.02
CA LEU A 127 -1.58 -11.89 -7.80
C LEU A 127 -1.80 -10.38 -7.90
N ILE A 128 -1.12 -9.65 -7.02
CA ILE A 128 -1.12 -8.20 -6.94
C ILE A 128 0.32 -7.71 -7.06
N TYR A 129 0.57 -6.84 -8.04
CA TYR A 129 1.91 -6.31 -8.29
C TYR A 129 1.92 -4.79 -8.27
N HIS A 130 2.85 -4.22 -7.52
CA HIS A 130 3.14 -2.80 -7.58
C HIS A 130 4.50 -2.48 -6.97
N ASP A 131 5.23 -1.58 -7.62
CA ASP A 131 6.52 -1.05 -7.15
C ASP A 131 7.52 -2.15 -6.74
N GLY A 132 7.63 -3.18 -7.58
CA GLY A 132 8.50 -4.33 -7.35
C GLY A 132 8.06 -5.28 -6.22
N LYS A 133 6.91 -5.03 -5.57
CA LYS A 133 6.32 -5.95 -4.58
C LYS A 133 5.28 -6.85 -5.21
N THR A 134 5.21 -8.08 -4.71
CA THR A 134 4.22 -9.08 -5.11
C THR A 134 3.46 -9.56 -3.89
N LEU A 135 2.14 -9.51 -3.97
CA LEU A 135 1.21 -10.10 -3.00
C LEU A 135 0.38 -11.17 -3.71
N MET A 136 -0.19 -12.07 -2.92
CA MET A 136 -1.20 -13.01 -3.38
C MET A 136 -2.41 -12.97 -2.46
N GLU A 137 -3.59 -12.69 -3.02
CA GLU A 137 -4.87 -12.98 -2.38
C GLU A 137 -5.13 -14.48 -2.53
N VAL A 138 -4.91 -15.24 -1.47
CA VAL A 138 -4.99 -16.70 -1.47
C VAL A 138 -6.46 -17.12 -1.45
N GLU A 139 -6.86 -17.97 -2.40
CA GLU A 139 -8.20 -18.56 -2.44
C GLU A 139 -8.17 -19.99 -1.90
N GLU A 140 -7.18 -20.77 -2.32
CA GLU A 140 -7.00 -22.16 -1.88
C GLU A 140 -5.54 -22.45 -1.52
N MET A 141 -5.36 -23.42 -0.63
CA MET A 141 -4.06 -23.88 -0.14
C MET A 141 -4.07 -25.40 -0.01
N ALA A 142 -3.06 -26.03 -0.57
CA ALA A 142 -2.80 -27.45 -0.45
C ALA A 142 -1.38 -27.69 0.06
N ASP A 143 -1.26 -28.61 1.01
CA ASP A 143 0.05 -29.12 1.43
C ASP A 143 0.61 -30.06 0.37
N LEU A 144 1.86 -29.82 -0.02
CA LEU A 144 2.58 -30.73 -0.89
C LEU A 144 3.34 -31.69 0.02
N VAL A 145 2.64 -32.73 0.48
CA VAL A 145 3.24 -33.84 1.23
C VAL A 145 4.11 -34.65 0.26
N GLU A 146 5.31 -34.18 -0.06
CA GLU A 146 6.33 -34.99 -0.71
C GLU A 146 7.67 -34.94 0.03
N GLU A 147 8.10 -36.13 0.45
CA GLU A 147 9.46 -36.47 0.84
C GLU A 147 10.37 -36.35 -0.40
N GLY A 148 10.95 -35.16 -0.64
CA GLY A 148 11.76 -34.99 -1.84
C GLY A 148 12.39 -33.61 -2.05
N THR A 149 13.50 -33.35 -1.36
CA THR A 149 14.59 -32.42 -1.76
C THR A 149 14.21 -31.04 -2.31
N ALA A 150 13.81 -30.11 -1.43
CA ALA A 150 14.20 -28.71 -1.63
C ALA A 150 15.57 -28.51 -0.94
N ASN A 151 16.65 -28.79 -1.66
CA ASN A 151 18.02 -28.68 -1.11
C ASN A 151 18.48 -27.22 -0.93
N GLU A 152 17.69 -26.26 -1.41
CA GLU A 152 17.97 -24.83 -1.31
C GLU A 152 16.98 -24.21 -0.32
N GLN A 153 17.52 -23.72 0.80
CA GLN A 153 16.75 -23.03 1.82
C GLN A 153 16.70 -21.52 1.50
N PRO A 154 15.58 -20.86 1.78
CA PRO A 154 15.50 -19.40 1.71
C PRO A 154 16.60 -18.74 2.56
N PRO A 155 17.24 -17.67 2.07
CA PRO A 155 18.28 -17.00 2.82
C PRO A 155 17.73 -16.42 4.12
N ALA A 156 18.55 -16.48 5.17
CA ALA A 156 18.20 -15.87 6.44
C ALA A 156 18.04 -14.34 6.31
N PRO A 157 17.18 -13.72 7.14
CA PRO A 157 17.07 -12.27 7.21
C PRO A 157 18.43 -11.59 7.41
N THR A 158 18.71 -10.55 6.63
CA THR A 158 19.95 -9.77 6.76
C THR A 158 19.70 -8.57 7.67
N ALA A 159 20.50 -8.41 8.72
CA ALA A 159 20.42 -7.26 9.60
C ALA A 159 20.91 -5.99 8.87
N MET A 160 20.10 -4.93 8.91
CA MET A 160 20.43 -3.62 8.35
C MET A 160 20.79 -2.59 9.43
N GLY A 161 20.52 -2.90 10.70
CA GLY A 161 20.78 -2.04 11.86
C GLY A 161 19.53 -1.32 12.36
N ASN A 162 19.74 -0.34 13.25
CA ASN A 162 18.64 0.44 13.83
C ASN A 162 18.15 1.49 12.84
N GLY A 163 16.84 1.72 12.80
CA GLY A 163 16.19 2.64 11.88
C GLY A 163 15.15 3.52 12.57
N ALA A 164 15.16 4.80 12.21
CA ALA A 164 14.12 5.78 12.54
C ALA A 164 13.38 6.14 11.26
N ILE A 165 12.30 5.42 10.94
CA ILE A 165 11.62 5.52 9.65
C ILE A 165 10.39 6.40 9.79
N THR A 166 10.36 7.52 9.06
CA THR A 166 9.17 8.38 9.01
C THR A 166 8.29 7.98 7.82
N GLY A 167 6.99 7.76 8.04
CA GLY A 167 6.08 7.38 6.96
C GLY A 167 4.63 7.24 7.38
N GLU A 168 3.80 6.75 6.47
CA GLU A 168 2.39 6.48 6.72
C GLU A 168 2.15 4.97 6.92
N ILE A 169 1.46 4.59 8.00
CA ILE A 169 1.01 3.21 8.21
C ILE A 169 -0.26 2.96 7.40
N THR A 170 -0.25 1.90 6.59
CA THR A 170 -1.38 1.50 5.75
C THR A 170 -1.41 -0.02 5.54
N ASP A 171 -2.46 -0.53 4.87
CA ASP A 171 -2.53 -1.95 4.52
C ASP A 171 -1.91 -2.21 3.12
N PRO A 172 -1.15 -3.30 2.96
CA PRO A 172 -0.44 -3.60 1.73
C PRO A 172 -1.38 -3.96 0.57
N LYS A 173 -2.54 -4.57 0.82
CA LYS A 173 -3.43 -5.05 -0.25
C LYS A 173 -4.00 -3.91 -1.08
N CYS A 174 -4.54 -2.88 -0.41
CA CYS A 174 -5.02 -1.69 -1.09
C CYS A 174 -3.86 -0.82 -1.60
N LEU A 175 -2.76 -0.70 -0.83
CA LEU A 175 -1.58 0.05 -1.23
C LEU A 175 -0.98 -0.46 -2.55
N PHE A 176 -0.87 -1.77 -2.72
CA PHE A 176 -0.22 -2.39 -3.88
C PHE A 176 -1.17 -2.76 -5.02
N GLY A 177 -2.48 -2.53 -4.93
CA GLY A 177 -3.28 -2.61 -6.16
C GLY A 177 -4.78 -2.58 -6.08
N VAL A 178 -5.40 -2.90 -4.94
CA VAL A 178 -6.87 -2.95 -4.86
C VAL A 178 -7.50 -1.55 -4.84
N MET A 179 -6.77 -0.51 -4.43
CA MET A 179 -7.25 0.87 -4.42
C MET A 179 -6.22 1.85 -4.98
N LYS A 180 -6.69 2.87 -5.72
CA LYS A 180 -5.85 3.95 -6.27
C LYS A 180 -6.41 5.32 -5.87
N PRO A 181 -5.74 6.09 -4.98
CA PRO A 181 -4.54 5.72 -4.20
C PRO A 181 -4.89 4.84 -2.99
N GLY A 182 -4.09 3.82 -2.70
CA GLY A 182 -4.20 2.98 -1.49
C GLY A 182 -3.48 3.57 -0.26
N TYR A 183 -3.48 4.89 -0.11
CA TYR A 183 -2.83 5.62 0.98
C TYR A 183 -3.54 6.96 1.23
N GLY A 184 -3.18 7.63 2.33
CA GLY A 184 -3.73 8.91 2.75
C GLY A 184 -5.06 8.83 3.50
N LYS A 185 -5.59 10.01 3.85
CA LYS A 185 -6.81 10.13 4.67
C LYS A 185 -8.05 9.43 4.11
N PRO A 186 -8.33 9.46 2.79
CA PRO A 186 -9.47 8.72 2.24
C PRO A 186 -9.36 7.20 2.45
N HIS A 187 -8.13 6.67 2.53
CA HIS A 187 -7.86 5.24 2.68
C HIS A 187 -7.89 4.75 4.14
N ARG A 188 -7.72 5.66 5.11
CA ARG A 188 -7.53 5.34 6.54
C ARG A 188 -8.50 4.31 7.09
N SER A 189 -9.81 4.49 6.88
CA SER A 189 -10.83 3.60 7.43
C SER A 189 -10.83 2.22 6.77
N CYS A 190 -10.46 2.16 5.50
CA CYS A 190 -10.30 0.90 4.78
C CYS A 190 -9.10 0.13 5.35
N ALA A 191 -7.94 0.79 5.44
CA ALA A 191 -6.70 0.24 5.98
C ALA A 191 -6.85 -0.25 7.41
N ALA A 192 -7.47 0.54 8.28
CA ALA A 192 -7.68 0.16 9.68
C ALA A 192 -8.46 -1.15 9.80
N ARG A 193 -9.48 -1.37 8.97
CA ARG A 193 -10.24 -2.64 8.97
C ARG A 193 -9.43 -3.80 8.41
N CYS A 194 -8.62 -3.58 7.37
CA CYS A 194 -7.73 -4.60 6.81
C CYS A 194 -6.69 -5.06 7.82
N ILE A 195 -6.05 -4.11 8.51
CA ILE A 195 -5.07 -4.39 9.56
C ILE A 195 -5.76 -5.06 10.75
N ALA A 196 -6.92 -4.58 11.20
CA ALA A 196 -7.68 -5.22 12.28
C ALA A 196 -8.10 -6.66 11.93
N GLY A 197 -8.33 -6.97 10.65
CA GLY A 197 -8.60 -8.34 10.20
C GLY A 197 -7.36 -9.22 10.02
N GLY A 198 -6.17 -8.75 10.44
CA GLY A 198 -4.95 -9.54 10.46
C GLY A 198 -4.02 -9.36 9.26
N ILE A 199 -4.29 -8.40 8.35
CA ILE A 199 -3.33 -8.09 7.27
C ILE A 199 -2.10 -7.40 7.88
N PRO A 200 -0.86 -7.87 7.62
CA PRO A 200 0.35 -7.24 8.16
C PRO A 200 0.43 -5.75 7.79
N PRO A 201 0.64 -4.85 8.75
CA PRO A 201 0.75 -3.42 8.48
C PRO A 201 2.04 -3.08 7.73
N VAL A 202 1.95 -2.13 6.80
CA VAL A 202 3.09 -1.59 6.06
C VAL A 202 3.25 -0.10 6.34
N LEU A 203 4.48 0.32 6.62
CA LEU A 203 4.89 1.71 6.65
C LEU A 203 5.42 2.11 5.28
N LYS A 204 4.70 3.00 4.59
CA LYS A 204 5.13 3.63 3.34
C LYS A 204 5.91 4.89 3.65
N THR A 205 7.17 4.93 3.27
CA THR A 205 8.05 6.11 3.44
C THR A 205 8.46 6.68 2.08
N LEU A 206 8.75 7.97 2.07
CA LEU A 206 9.40 8.66 0.96
C LEU A 206 10.80 9.04 1.42
N SER A 207 11.80 8.43 0.81
CA SER A 207 13.21 8.71 1.07
C SER A 207 13.60 10.11 0.56
N THR A 208 14.72 10.63 1.06
CA THR A 208 15.23 11.98 0.72
C THR A 208 15.60 12.14 -0.76
N ASP A 209 15.91 11.04 -1.43
CA ASP A 209 16.15 10.94 -2.87
C ASP A 209 14.86 10.83 -3.70
N GLY A 210 13.69 10.89 -3.06
CA GLY A 210 12.39 10.79 -3.70
C GLY A 210 11.94 9.37 -4.01
N GLN A 211 12.68 8.34 -3.58
CA GLN A 211 12.27 6.95 -3.75
C GLN A 211 11.28 6.53 -2.68
N VAL A 212 10.26 5.76 -3.06
CA VAL A 212 9.31 5.16 -2.11
C VAL A 212 9.93 3.88 -1.57
N GLN A 213 9.85 3.67 -0.26
CA GLN A 213 10.21 2.41 0.37
C GLN A 213 9.07 1.91 1.26
N TYR A 214 9.05 0.60 1.48
CA TYR A 214 8.01 -0.09 2.23
C TYR A 214 8.62 -0.97 3.30
N TYR A 215 8.17 -0.79 4.53
CA TYR A 215 8.58 -1.57 5.68
C TYR A 215 7.37 -2.31 6.23
N LEU A 216 7.39 -3.63 6.24
CA LEU A 216 6.45 -4.38 7.07
C LEU A 216 6.77 -4.10 8.54
N LEU A 217 5.76 -3.93 9.37
CA LEU A 217 5.95 -3.72 10.79
C LEU A 217 5.66 -5.02 11.53
N ALA A 218 6.59 -5.41 12.40
CA ALA A 218 6.46 -6.60 13.22
C ALA A 218 6.94 -6.32 14.64
N GLY A 219 6.49 -7.13 15.59
CA GLY A 219 6.94 -7.08 16.97
C GLY A 219 8.39 -7.54 17.12
N GLU A 220 8.90 -7.56 18.34
CA GLU A 220 10.33 -7.80 18.62
C GLU A 220 10.78 -9.18 18.11
N ASN A 221 9.89 -10.17 18.16
CA ASN A 221 10.14 -11.55 17.75
C ASN A 221 9.45 -11.91 16.42
N GLY A 222 8.93 -10.91 15.70
CA GLY A 222 8.20 -11.12 14.45
C GLY A 222 6.71 -11.43 14.64
N GLU A 223 6.16 -11.26 15.84
CA GLU A 223 4.74 -11.35 16.12
C GLU A 223 3.95 -10.20 15.46
N ALA A 224 2.66 -10.44 15.24
CA ALA A 224 1.75 -9.44 14.70
C ALA A 224 1.53 -8.29 15.70
N ILE A 225 1.60 -7.04 15.21
CA ILE A 225 1.38 -5.83 16.01
C ILE A 225 0.12 -5.07 15.56
N ASN A 226 -0.80 -5.76 14.88
CA ASN A 226 -1.95 -5.18 14.20
C ASN A 226 -2.77 -4.27 15.10
N ASP A 227 -3.14 -4.72 16.30
CA ASP A 227 -3.93 -3.94 17.26
C ASP A 227 -3.19 -2.71 17.78
N GLU A 228 -1.87 -2.84 18.00
CA GLU A 228 -1.03 -1.75 18.50
C GLU A 228 -0.94 -0.60 17.49
N VAL A 229 -0.87 -0.91 16.19
CA VAL A 229 -0.72 0.11 15.14
C VAL A 229 -2.03 0.80 14.76
N LEU A 230 -3.20 0.24 15.09
CA LEU A 230 -4.52 0.77 14.68
C LEU A 230 -4.72 2.27 14.95
N PRO A 231 -4.31 2.85 16.10
CA PRO A 231 -4.47 4.27 16.37
C PRO A 231 -3.71 5.18 15.38
N PHE A 232 -2.66 4.65 14.76
CA PHE A 232 -1.72 5.38 13.91
C PHE A 232 -2.00 5.23 12.40
N VAL A 233 -2.88 4.31 12.02
CA VAL A 233 -3.19 4.02 10.60
C VAL A 233 -3.65 5.28 9.87
N GLY A 234 -3.08 5.53 8.70
CA GLY A 234 -3.36 6.68 7.83
C GLY A 234 -2.86 8.02 8.36
N ASP A 235 -2.05 8.04 9.42
CA ASP A 235 -1.31 9.21 9.90
C ASP A 235 0.20 9.05 9.63
N GLN A 236 0.91 10.18 9.58
CA GLN A 236 2.37 10.17 9.53
C GLN A 236 2.93 9.83 10.91
N VAL A 237 3.85 8.86 10.96
CA VAL A 237 4.52 8.41 12.17
C VAL A 237 6.02 8.37 11.97
N VAL A 238 6.74 8.43 13.09
CA VAL A 238 8.11 7.94 13.20
C VAL A 238 8.04 6.56 13.83
N ALA A 239 8.61 5.57 13.14
CA ALA A 239 8.73 4.21 13.60
C ALA A 239 10.20 3.89 13.91
N CYS A 240 10.47 3.47 15.15
CA CYS A 240 11.78 3.12 15.65
C CYS A 240 11.90 1.59 15.75
N GLY A 241 13.05 1.04 15.37
CA GLY A 241 13.34 -0.35 15.64
C GLY A 241 14.54 -0.87 14.86
N ILE A 242 14.61 -2.19 14.73
CA ILE A 242 15.67 -2.88 14.00
C ILE A 242 15.16 -3.22 12.61
N VAL A 243 15.82 -2.70 11.58
CA VAL A 243 15.52 -3.03 10.20
C VAL A 243 16.22 -4.33 9.82
N ARG A 244 15.48 -5.27 9.25
CA ARG A 244 16.03 -6.46 8.61
C ARG A 244 15.48 -6.59 7.19
N LYS A 245 16.32 -7.03 6.28
CA LYS A 245 15.92 -7.41 4.93
C LYS A 245 15.52 -8.88 4.93
N VAL A 246 14.26 -9.17 4.63
CA VAL A 246 13.68 -10.51 4.54
C VAL A 246 13.34 -10.77 3.08
N GLY A 247 14.27 -11.41 2.36
CA GLY A 247 14.21 -11.55 0.90
C GLY A 247 14.18 -10.18 0.21
N ASP A 248 13.10 -9.92 -0.52
CA ASP A 248 12.83 -8.66 -1.21
C ASP A 248 12.09 -7.62 -0.33
N TRP A 249 11.76 -7.92 0.93
CA TRP A 249 11.07 -7.00 1.83
C TRP A 249 12.01 -6.38 2.86
N LEU A 250 11.73 -5.13 3.25
CA LEU A 250 12.24 -4.55 4.48
C LEU A 250 11.20 -4.79 5.57
N VAL A 251 11.67 -5.22 6.74
CA VAL A 251 10.84 -5.41 7.92
C VAL A 251 11.45 -4.59 9.05
N LEU A 252 10.66 -3.72 9.65
CA LEU A 252 11.02 -2.98 10.85
C LEU A 252 10.48 -3.77 12.04
N PHE A 253 11.39 -4.37 12.80
CA PHE A 253 11.10 -5.03 14.05
C PHE A 253 11.11 -4.01 15.17
N LYS A 254 10.10 -4.06 16.02
CA LYS A 254 10.02 -3.28 17.25
C LYS A 254 11.25 -3.50 18.15
N ASP A 255 11.63 -2.49 18.93
CA ASP A 255 12.77 -2.52 19.85
C ASP A 255 12.39 -1.81 21.17
N GLY A 256 11.46 -2.39 21.94
CA GLY A 256 11.04 -1.86 23.24
C GLY A 256 9.59 -1.36 23.31
N SER A 257 9.38 -0.20 23.95
CA SER A 257 8.02 0.32 24.29
C SER A 257 7.65 1.66 23.67
N LYS A 258 8.58 2.34 22.97
CA LYS A 258 8.38 3.68 22.41
C LYS A 258 8.72 3.72 20.92
N ASP A 259 8.12 2.81 20.18
CA ASP A 259 8.58 2.50 18.83
C ASP A 259 7.73 3.12 17.73
N LEU A 260 6.61 3.76 18.11
CA LEU A 260 5.73 4.47 17.19
C LEU A 260 5.28 5.79 17.82
N ALA A 261 5.53 6.89 17.10
CA ALA A 261 5.10 8.22 17.51
C ALA A 261 4.48 8.98 16.34
N LEU A 262 3.38 9.68 16.56
CA LEU A 262 2.78 10.56 15.55
C LEU A 262 3.74 11.70 15.22
N VAL A 263 3.90 12.00 13.93
CA VAL A 263 4.54 13.25 13.49
C VAL A 263 3.58 14.39 13.83
N PRO A 264 3.99 15.38 14.62
CA PRO A 264 3.09 16.46 15.01
C PRO A 264 2.67 17.29 13.80
N LYS A 265 1.44 17.80 13.82
CA LYS A 265 0.89 18.65 12.75
C LYS A 265 1.23 20.11 13.06
N GLY A 266 2.43 20.57 12.69
CA GLY A 266 2.87 21.96 12.83
C GLY A 266 4.30 22.16 12.31
N LEU A 267 4.58 23.30 11.66
CA LEU A 267 5.91 23.58 11.06
C LEU A 267 7.05 23.65 12.10
N ASP A 268 6.75 23.99 13.34
CA ASP A 268 7.76 24.19 14.41
C ASP A 268 7.86 23.01 15.39
N ALA A 269 7.14 21.91 15.12
CA ALA A 269 7.10 20.79 16.03
C ALA A 269 8.27 19.83 15.78
N ALA A 270 9.05 19.55 16.83
CA ALA A 270 10.15 18.61 16.75
C ALA A 270 9.64 17.20 16.39
N ILE A 271 10.26 16.60 15.37
CA ILE A 271 10.02 15.21 15.00
C ILE A 271 10.55 14.33 16.14
N PRO A 272 9.75 13.38 16.66
CA PRO A 272 10.20 12.44 17.68
C PRO A 272 11.49 11.73 17.25
N THR A 273 12.51 11.73 18.11
CA THR A 273 13.77 11.01 17.87
C THR A 273 13.75 9.64 18.53
N CYS A 274 14.28 8.63 17.84
CA CYS A 274 14.50 7.31 18.42
C CYS A 274 15.71 7.35 19.36
N GLY A 275 15.57 6.81 20.57
CA GLY A 275 16.68 6.67 21.53
C GLY A 275 17.27 5.28 21.43
N PHE A 276 18.23 5.10 20.52
CA PHE A 276 19.04 3.89 20.42
C PHE A 276 20.43 4.11 21.03
#